data_AF-A0A1X6NLP8-F1
#
_entry.id   AF-A0A1X6NLP8-F1
#
_cell.length_a   1.000
_cell.length_b   1.000
_cell.length_c   1.000
_cell.angle_alpha   90.00
_cell.angle_beta   90.00
_cell.angle_gamma   90.00
#
_symmetry.space_group_name_H-M   'P 1'
#
loop_
_entity.id
_entity.type
_entity.pdbx_description
1 polymer ?
#
loop_
_entity_poly.entity_id
_entity_poly.type
_entity_poly.pdbx_seq_one_letter_code
_entity_poly.pdbx_strand_id
1 'polypeptide(L)'
;MFIPNFTVRSPHVRYTEEAIEATYRYETTQVETDGATGEAVAVPTTATYHFRTGRHVGRVGLMLVGLGGNNGTTVTAAIAANRQGLSWRTKAGTQSANYLGSILMSSTVRVGADAATGEEVHTPLRAMLPMAHPNDLVIGGWDINGADLGTAMRRAAVLDVGVQVQVEEELSSIKPLPSVMYGDFIAANQASRADNLLPGDDKGAHLERIRADIRDFKSANNLDTVIVLWTANTERFADVLPGVNDTADALLASIKASHEVVSPSTLFAVASILEGCPYVNGSPQNTYVPGAVDLAVRHDVFIGGDDFKSGQTKFKSVIVDFLVQAGLRPTSIASYNHLGNNDGRNLSGPSQFRSKEISKSSVVDDVVAANELLYPRGSDGVPNAGPDHVVVIKYVPAVGDSKRALDEYSSDIFMGGTNTIVAHNTCEDSLLASPLILDLALLAELATRITYRTPEMGAHTHFHPVLSLLSYLLKAPLVPEGSPVVNALFKQRACIDNTLRACVGLPPENDMRLEQRAHPTQPTGRLGVAAAAAAAATGAAADSDAAGAGGSAKATDAEAVRPTIQAKAFGGEGAVHGLNSNAWNANGMGNGGSAEPGGGGLAAAAPPDGVANGNGHA
;
A
#
# COMPACT_ATOMS: atom_id res chain seq x y z
N MET A 1 -21.79 2.08 13.67
CA MET A 1 -22.71 1.39 12.75
C MET A 1 -22.00 0.97 11.45
N PHE A 2 -22.38 -0.18 10.88
CA PHE A 2 -21.86 -0.65 9.58
C PHE A 2 -23.00 -0.71 8.55
N ILE A 3 -22.78 -0.15 7.36
CA ILE A 3 -23.72 -0.19 6.24
C ILE A 3 -23.07 -0.79 4.99
N PRO A 4 -23.74 -1.70 4.26
CA PRO A 4 -23.13 -2.38 3.12
C PRO A 4 -23.01 -1.48 1.88
N ASN A 5 -23.89 -0.49 1.72
CA ASN A 5 -23.94 0.43 0.59
C ASN A 5 -24.51 1.79 1.04
N PHE A 6 -24.29 2.84 0.26
CA PHE A 6 -24.83 4.18 0.50
C PHE A 6 -25.02 4.97 -0.81
N THR A 7 -25.63 6.14 -0.71
CA THR A 7 -25.76 7.09 -1.84
C THR A 7 -25.59 8.51 -1.30
N VAL A 8 -24.76 9.31 -1.96
CA VAL A 8 -24.55 10.70 -1.57
C VAL A 8 -25.66 11.56 -2.17
N ARG A 9 -26.37 12.33 -1.33
CA ARG A 9 -27.33 13.34 -1.79
C ARG A 9 -26.72 14.72 -1.62
N SER A 10 -26.19 15.26 -2.73
CA SER A 10 -25.53 16.56 -2.77
C SER A 10 -25.88 17.26 -4.08
N PRO A 11 -26.08 18.59 -4.11
CA PRO A 11 -26.25 19.35 -5.36
C PRO A 11 -25.02 19.28 -6.27
N HIS A 12 -23.87 18.82 -5.74
CA HIS A 12 -22.61 18.68 -6.47
C HIS A 12 -22.39 17.26 -7.01
N VAL A 13 -23.34 16.34 -6.82
CA VAL A 13 -23.21 14.95 -7.25
C VAL A 13 -24.40 14.56 -8.11
N ARG A 14 -24.14 13.99 -9.28
CA ARG A 14 -25.16 13.47 -10.20
C ARG A 14 -24.85 12.01 -10.51
N TYR A 15 -25.80 11.13 -10.22
CA TYR A 15 -25.75 9.73 -10.63
C TYR A 15 -26.57 9.57 -11.91
N THR A 16 -25.91 9.21 -13.01
CA THR A 16 -26.57 8.80 -14.26
C THR A 16 -26.46 7.28 -14.42
N GLU A 17 -27.07 6.71 -15.47
CA GLU A 17 -26.85 5.30 -15.79
C GLU A 17 -25.38 5.02 -16.14
N GLU A 18 -24.72 5.95 -16.83
CA GLU A 18 -23.35 5.79 -17.31
C GLU A 18 -22.28 6.11 -16.26
N ALA A 19 -22.49 7.14 -15.43
CA ALA A 19 -21.43 7.70 -14.61
C ALA A 19 -21.90 8.27 -13.26
N ILE A 20 -20.96 8.36 -12.32
CA ILE A 20 -21.04 9.24 -11.14
C ILE A 20 -20.27 10.50 -11.49
N GLU A 21 -20.94 11.64 -11.49
CA GLU A 21 -20.33 12.94 -11.72
C GLU A 21 -20.30 13.73 -10.41
N ALA A 22 -19.13 14.21 -10.01
CA ALA A 22 -18.94 14.93 -8.76
C ALA A 22 -18.15 16.22 -9.01
N THR A 23 -18.67 17.35 -8.54
CA THR A 23 -17.90 18.59 -8.43
C THR A 23 -17.27 18.64 -7.05
N TYR A 24 -15.95 18.66 -7.01
CA TYR A 24 -15.15 18.59 -5.80
C TYR A 24 -14.25 19.83 -5.68
N ARG A 25 -14.22 20.43 -4.49
CA ARG A 25 -13.31 21.53 -4.16
C ARG A 25 -12.10 20.95 -3.46
N TYR A 26 -10.96 20.97 -4.14
CA TYR A 26 -9.69 20.56 -3.57
C TYR A 26 -9.05 21.76 -2.88
N GLU A 27 -9.01 21.71 -1.55
CA GLU A 27 -8.38 22.72 -0.70
C GLU A 27 -6.98 22.25 -0.31
N THR A 28 -5.99 23.11 -0.49
CA THR A 28 -4.59 22.85 -0.13
C THR A 28 -3.88 24.16 0.23
N THR A 29 -2.63 24.09 0.67
CA THR A 29 -1.85 25.27 1.09
C THR A 29 -0.54 25.32 0.32
N GLN A 30 -0.26 26.46 -0.31
CA GLN A 30 1.06 26.77 -0.84
C GLN A 30 1.89 27.46 0.23
N VAL A 31 3.19 27.18 0.29
CA VAL A 31 4.11 27.84 1.23
C VAL A 31 5.19 28.54 0.43
N GLU A 32 5.31 29.84 0.63
CA GLU A 32 6.36 30.68 0.06
C GLU A 32 7.37 31.00 1.16
N THR A 33 8.67 30.93 0.87
CA THR A 33 9.72 31.24 1.84
C THR A 33 10.65 32.31 1.29
N ASP A 34 10.83 33.39 2.03
CA ASP A 34 11.80 34.43 1.69
C ASP A 34 13.22 33.91 1.91
N GLY A 35 14.01 33.86 0.84
CA GLY A 35 15.38 33.31 0.89
C GLY A 35 16.39 34.16 1.68
N ALA A 36 16.07 35.41 1.99
CA ALA A 36 16.95 36.31 2.75
C ALA A 36 16.59 36.33 4.25
N THR A 37 15.31 36.26 4.60
CA THR A 37 14.85 36.31 6.00
C THR A 37 14.53 34.94 6.59
N GLY A 38 14.25 33.94 5.75
CA GLY A 38 13.74 32.63 6.16
C GLY A 38 12.28 32.65 6.62
N GLU A 39 11.57 33.78 6.47
CA GLU A 39 10.16 33.88 6.82
C GLU A 39 9.30 33.10 5.81
N ALA A 40 8.36 32.30 6.31
CA ALA A 40 7.46 31.49 5.49
C ALA A 40 6.01 31.98 5.60
N VAL A 41 5.34 32.11 4.45
CA VAL A 41 3.93 32.49 4.36
C VAL A 41 3.14 31.32 3.79
N ALA A 42 2.14 30.86 4.56
CA ALA A 42 1.22 29.82 4.14
C ALA A 42 -0.02 30.45 3.47
N VAL A 43 -0.26 30.14 2.20
CA VAL A 43 -1.36 30.66 1.38
C VAL A 43 -2.36 29.54 1.10
N PRO A 44 -3.54 29.53 1.73
CA PRO A 44 -4.60 28.60 1.39
C PRO A 44 -5.08 28.83 -0.05
N THR A 45 -5.23 27.73 -0.79
CA THR A 45 -5.64 27.71 -2.19
C THR A 45 -6.78 26.71 -2.38
N THR A 46 -7.59 26.94 -3.41
CA THR A 46 -8.69 26.05 -3.76
C THR A 46 -8.74 25.86 -5.26
N ALA A 47 -8.81 24.62 -5.71
CA ALA A 47 -9.04 24.24 -7.10
C ALA A 47 -10.33 23.44 -7.22
N THR A 48 -11.09 23.66 -8.30
CA THR A 48 -12.32 22.88 -8.56
C THR A 48 -12.02 21.77 -9.55
N TYR A 49 -12.44 20.56 -9.21
CA TYR A 49 -12.37 19.38 -10.06
C TYR A 49 -13.78 18.88 -10.36
N HIS A 50 -14.02 18.52 -11.61
CA HIS A 50 -15.21 17.79 -12.02
C HIS A 50 -14.81 16.35 -12.32
N PHE A 51 -15.02 15.45 -11.36
CA PHE A 51 -14.79 14.02 -11.53
C PHE A 51 -15.94 13.37 -12.28
N ARG A 52 -15.61 12.42 -13.15
CA ARG A 52 -16.54 11.50 -13.80
C ARG A 52 -16.00 10.08 -13.64
N THR A 53 -16.74 9.25 -12.92
CA THR A 53 -16.44 7.83 -12.73
C THR A 53 -17.42 6.96 -13.49
N GLY A 54 -16.95 6.16 -14.44
CA GLY A 54 -17.79 5.20 -15.17
C GLY A 54 -18.38 4.14 -14.24
N ARG A 55 -19.70 3.90 -14.35
CA ARG A 55 -20.42 2.93 -13.48
C ARG A 55 -20.42 1.50 -13.99
N HIS A 56 -20.29 1.33 -15.30
CA HIS A 56 -20.18 0.01 -15.91
C HIS A 56 -18.81 -0.59 -15.60
N VAL A 57 -18.80 -1.71 -14.90
CA VAL A 57 -17.60 -2.50 -14.62
C VAL A 57 -17.51 -3.59 -15.70
N GLY A 58 -16.51 -3.49 -16.56
CA GLY A 58 -16.30 -4.44 -17.65
C GLY A 58 -15.71 -5.79 -17.20
N ARG A 59 -15.50 -6.70 -18.14
CA ARG A 59 -14.77 -7.95 -17.90
C ARG A 59 -13.28 -7.67 -17.85
N VAL A 60 -12.64 -8.09 -16.77
CA VAL A 60 -11.25 -7.74 -16.46
C VAL A 60 -10.36 -8.98 -16.54
N GLY A 61 -9.30 -8.89 -17.34
CA GLY A 61 -8.21 -9.84 -17.35
C GLY A 61 -7.07 -9.40 -16.45
N LEU A 62 -6.49 -10.33 -15.70
CA LEU A 62 -5.24 -10.14 -14.97
C LEU A 62 -4.19 -11.11 -15.52
N MET A 63 -3.20 -10.59 -16.24
CA MET A 63 -2.09 -11.36 -16.76
C MET A 63 -0.86 -11.20 -15.86
N LEU A 64 -0.41 -12.31 -15.28
CA LEU A 64 0.72 -12.32 -14.35
C LEU A 64 2.01 -12.76 -15.05
N VAL A 65 3.06 -11.96 -14.97
CA VAL A 65 4.42 -12.43 -15.28
C VAL A 65 4.95 -13.14 -14.04
N GLY A 66 5.30 -14.42 -14.14
CA GLY A 66 5.57 -15.30 -13.00
C GLY A 66 4.32 -16.03 -12.48
N LEU A 67 3.39 -16.37 -13.36
CA LEU A 67 2.10 -17.00 -13.02
C LEU A 67 2.27 -18.31 -12.23
N GLY A 68 3.29 -19.12 -12.55
CA GLY A 68 3.63 -20.37 -11.86
C GLY A 68 4.49 -20.18 -10.60
N GLY A 69 4.68 -18.93 -10.15
CA GLY A 69 5.31 -18.58 -8.89
C GLY A 69 4.41 -18.83 -7.67
N ASN A 70 4.95 -18.62 -6.47
CA ASN A 70 4.20 -18.77 -5.23
C ASN A 70 2.98 -17.82 -5.20
N ASN A 71 3.19 -16.55 -5.53
CA ASN A 71 2.12 -15.54 -5.58
C ASN A 71 1.09 -15.84 -6.66
N GLY A 72 1.52 -16.12 -7.90
CA GLY A 72 0.60 -16.33 -9.03
C GLY A 72 -0.33 -17.54 -8.81
N THR A 73 0.21 -18.65 -8.31
CA THR A 73 -0.60 -19.83 -7.95
C THR A 73 -1.53 -19.56 -6.77
N THR A 74 -1.06 -18.84 -5.74
CA THR A 74 -1.87 -18.51 -4.55
C THR A 74 -3.04 -17.58 -4.89
N VAL A 75 -2.81 -16.53 -5.69
CA VAL A 75 -3.87 -15.63 -6.19
C VAL A 75 -4.92 -16.43 -6.97
N THR A 76 -4.48 -17.27 -7.90
CA THR A 76 -5.40 -18.06 -8.75
C THR A 76 -6.23 -19.04 -7.92
N ALA A 77 -5.60 -19.77 -7.00
CA ALA A 77 -6.28 -20.68 -6.09
C ALA A 77 -7.26 -19.95 -5.15
N ALA A 78 -6.87 -18.78 -4.63
CA ALA A 78 -7.72 -17.99 -3.75
C ALA A 78 -8.98 -17.50 -4.48
N ILE A 79 -8.86 -17.07 -5.74
CA ILE A 79 -10.00 -16.68 -6.58
C ILE A 79 -10.93 -17.87 -6.81
N ALA A 80 -10.39 -19.02 -7.24
CA ALA A 80 -11.16 -20.24 -7.46
C ALA A 80 -11.92 -20.66 -6.20
N ALA A 81 -11.24 -20.70 -5.06
CA ALA A 81 -11.83 -21.11 -3.79
C ALA A 81 -12.93 -20.15 -3.31
N ASN A 82 -12.73 -18.83 -3.43
CA ASN A 82 -13.75 -17.84 -3.05
C ASN A 82 -14.95 -17.87 -4.00
N ARG A 83 -14.73 -18.02 -5.31
CA ARG A 83 -15.80 -18.11 -6.31
C ARG A 83 -16.70 -19.34 -6.08
N GLN A 84 -16.11 -20.45 -5.68
CA GLN A 84 -16.81 -21.70 -5.38
C GLN A 84 -17.37 -21.77 -3.94
N GLY A 85 -17.09 -20.78 -3.08
CA GLY A 85 -17.54 -20.76 -1.69
C GLY A 85 -16.95 -21.89 -0.84
N LEU A 86 -15.70 -22.29 -1.13
CA LEU A 86 -15.09 -23.48 -0.53
C LEU A 86 -14.83 -23.34 0.97
N SER A 87 -14.84 -24.48 1.64
CA SER A 87 -14.42 -24.62 3.03
C SER A 87 -13.65 -25.93 3.19
N TRP A 88 -12.66 -25.93 4.08
CA TRP A 88 -11.78 -27.07 4.32
C TRP A 88 -11.50 -27.23 5.80
N ARG A 89 -11.22 -28.46 6.23
CA ARG A 89 -10.86 -28.74 7.62
C ARG A 89 -9.37 -28.56 7.83
N THR A 90 -9.01 -27.86 8.89
CA THR A 90 -7.65 -27.79 9.42
C THR A 90 -7.60 -28.43 10.80
N LYS A 91 -6.40 -28.57 11.36
CA LYS A 91 -6.23 -29.00 12.76
C LYS A 91 -6.93 -28.07 13.78
N ALA A 92 -7.16 -26.80 13.42
CA ALA A 92 -7.78 -25.80 14.28
C ALA A 92 -9.30 -25.68 14.07
N GLY A 93 -9.88 -26.47 13.15
CA GLY A 93 -11.29 -26.39 12.78
C GLY A 93 -11.50 -26.12 11.30
N THR A 94 -12.75 -25.90 10.90
CA THR A 94 -13.11 -25.59 9.52
C THR A 94 -12.74 -24.14 9.20
N GLN A 95 -12.08 -23.95 8.06
CA GLN A 95 -11.80 -22.65 7.44
C GLN A 95 -12.69 -22.48 6.21
N SER A 96 -12.99 -21.24 5.85
CA SER A 96 -13.73 -20.88 4.64
C SER A 96 -12.92 -19.88 3.81
N ALA A 97 -13.04 -19.99 2.49
CA ALA A 97 -12.40 -19.08 1.55
C ALA A 97 -12.80 -17.62 1.86
N ASN A 98 -11.83 -16.72 1.81
CA ASN A 98 -12.01 -15.29 2.07
C ASN A 98 -10.93 -14.48 1.34
N TYR A 99 -11.03 -13.14 1.43
CA TYR A 99 -10.04 -12.19 0.94
C TYR A 99 -9.42 -11.35 2.07
N LEU A 100 -9.15 -11.98 3.23
CA LEU A 100 -8.45 -11.30 4.32
C LEU A 100 -7.09 -10.78 3.84
N GLY A 101 -6.70 -9.61 4.34
CA GLY A 101 -5.48 -8.91 3.92
C GLY A 101 -5.67 -7.95 2.74
N SER A 102 -6.74 -8.07 1.95
CA SER A 102 -7.11 -7.09 0.93
C SER A 102 -7.82 -5.89 1.55
N ILE A 103 -7.37 -4.68 1.23
CA ILE A 103 -8.01 -3.45 1.72
C ILE A 103 -9.35 -3.20 1.03
N LEU A 104 -9.50 -3.57 -0.24
CA LEU A 104 -10.77 -3.36 -0.94
C LEU A 104 -11.84 -4.35 -0.46
N MET A 105 -11.43 -5.58 -0.17
CA MET A 105 -12.38 -6.66 0.14
C MET A 105 -12.69 -6.77 1.63
N SER A 106 -11.73 -6.43 2.49
CA SER A 106 -11.78 -6.73 3.93
C SER A 106 -11.53 -5.51 4.83
N SER A 107 -11.57 -4.28 4.30
CA SER A 107 -11.50 -3.06 5.13
C SER A 107 -12.70 -2.14 4.91
N THR A 108 -12.86 -1.20 5.84
CA THR A 108 -13.96 -0.22 5.83
C THR A 108 -13.42 1.20 5.70
N VAL A 109 -14.31 2.12 5.37
CA VAL A 109 -14.09 3.56 5.38
C VAL A 109 -15.26 4.23 6.07
N ARG A 110 -14.96 5.26 6.88
CA ARG A 110 -15.99 6.09 7.51
C ARG A 110 -16.66 6.94 6.43
N VAL A 111 -17.99 6.99 6.41
CA VAL A 111 -18.76 7.88 5.51
C VAL A 111 -19.38 9.06 6.24
N GLY A 112 -19.50 8.99 7.57
CA GLY A 112 -20.05 10.06 8.39
C GLY A 112 -20.47 9.58 9.77
N ALA A 113 -21.48 10.24 10.34
CA ALA A 113 -22.15 9.85 11.58
C ALA A 113 -23.65 9.64 11.33
N ASP A 114 -24.27 8.75 12.11
CA ASP A 114 -25.70 8.52 12.09
C ASP A 114 -26.43 9.76 12.60
N ALA A 115 -27.48 10.19 11.90
CA ALA A 115 -28.17 11.44 12.22
C ALA A 115 -28.96 11.38 13.55
N ALA A 116 -29.38 10.19 13.99
CA ALA A 116 -30.15 10.01 15.21
C ALA A 116 -29.25 9.78 16.44
N THR A 117 -28.17 9.01 16.27
CA THR A 117 -27.32 8.59 17.40
C THR A 117 -25.97 9.33 17.46
N GLY A 118 -25.52 9.93 16.37
CA GLY A 118 -24.17 10.51 16.25
C GLY A 118 -23.05 9.46 16.20
N GLU A 119 -23.38 8.16 16.15
CA GLU A 119 -22.39 7.10 16.03
C GLU A 119 -21.73 7.10 14.65
N GLU A 120 -20.45 6.73 14.57
CA GLU A 120 -19.77 6.62 13.29
C GLU A 120 -20.42 5.57 12.38
N VAL A 121 -20.55 5.92 11.11
CA VAL A 121 -21.06 5.04 10.07
C VAL A 121 -19.91 4.67 9.15
N HIS A 122 -19.65 3.37 9.04
CA HIS A 122 -18.62 2.79 8.18
C HIS A 122 -19.25 1.92 7.10
N THR A 123 -18.59 1.86 5.94
CA THR A 123 -18.98 1.01 4.81
C THR A 123 -17.75 0.27 4.26
N PRO A 124 -17.89 -0.88 3.56
CA PRO A 124 -16.75 -1.50 2.88
C PRO A 124 -16.06 -0.51 1.95
N LEU A 125 -14.72 -0.51 1.91
CA LEU A 125 -13.98 0.42 1.03
C LEU A 125 -14.41 0.28 -0.43
N ARG A 126 -14.65 -0.95 -0.90
CA ARG A 126 -15.17 -1.24 -2.25
C ARG A 126 -16.56 -0.68 -2.55
N ALA A 127 -17.33 -0.28 -1.53
CA ALA A 127 -18.67 0.28 -1.73
C ALA A 127 -18.64 1.79 -2.07
N MET A 128 -17.47 2.42 -2.03
CA MET A 128 -17.31 3.84 -2.38
C MET A 128 -17.58 4.13 -3.85
N LEU A 129 -17.14 3.24 -4.75
CA LEU A 129 -17.34 3.34 -6.20
C LEU A 129 -17.62 1.93 -6.77
N PRO A 130 -18.28 1.80 -7.93
CA PRO A 130 -18.38 0.52 -8.63
C PRO A 130 -16.99 -0.02 -8.96
N MET A 131 -16.65 -1.21 -8.46
CA MET A 131 -15.34 -1.85 -8.64
C MET A 131 -15.52 -3.28 -9.16
N ALA A 132 -14.55 -3.74 -9.94
CA ALA A 132 -14.42 -5.17 -10.25
C ALA A 132 -14.25 -5.99 -8.97
N HIS A 133 -14.72 -7.23 -9.01
CA HIS A 133 -14.61 -8.18 -7.91
C HIS A 133 -13.55 -9.24 -8.26
N PRO A 134 -12.69 -9.67 -7.33
CA PRO A 134 -11.69 -10.72 -7.59
C PRO A 134 -12.24 -12.01 -8.21
N ASN A 135 -13.45 -12.43 -7.80
CA ASN A 135 -14.12 -13.62 -8.35
C ASN A 135 -14.41 -13.52 -9.87
N ASP A 136 -14.46 -12.31 -10.42
CA ASP A 136 -14.80 -12.06 -11.83
C ASP A 136 -13.55 -11.85 -12.70
N LEU A 137 -12.35 -11.87 -12.10
CA LEU A 137 -11.09 -11.76 -12.82
C LEU A 137 -10.83 -13.02 -13.66
N VAL A 138 -10.47 -12.82 -14.92
CA VAL A 138 -9.93 -13.88 -15.76
C VAL A 138 -8.41 -13.87 -15.62
N ILE A 139 -7.83 -14.99 -15.17
CA ILE A 139 -6.40 -15.10 -14.90
C ILE A 139 -5.67 -15.73 -16.10
N GLY A 140 -4.54 -15.14 -16.47
CA GLY A 140 -3.61 -15.68 -17.46
C GLY A 140 -2.19 -15.20 -17.18
N GLY A 141 -1.26 -15.45 -18.09
CA GLY A 141 0.09 -14.91 -18.01
C GLY A 141 1.19 -15.89 -18.35
N TRP A 142 2.41 -15.57 -17.94
CA TRP A 142 3.64 -16.19 -18.40
C TRP A 142 4.46 -16.72 -17.23
N ASP A 143 5.26 -17.76 -17.47
CA ASP A 143 6.30 -18.21 -16.55
C ASP A 143 7.41 -18.89 -17.34
N ILE A 144 8.65 -18.74 -16.88
CA ILE A 144 9.81 -19.44 -17.44
C ILE A 144 9.73 -20.96 -17.19
N ASN A 145 8.86 -21.40 -16.28
CA ASN A 145 8.57 -22.80 -16.00
C ASN A 145 7.17 -23.20 -16.53
N GLY A 146 7.10 -24.30 -17.29
CA GLY A 146 5.89 -24.74 -17.99
C GLY A 146 4.94 -25.62 -17.17
N ALA A 147 5.17 -25.78 -15.86
CA ALA A 147 4.27 -26.53 -15.00
C ALA A 147 2.87 -25.88 -14.95
N ASP A 148 1.83 -26.71 -15.00
CA ASP A 148 0.45 -26.26 -14.74
C ASP A 148 0.29 -25.72 -13.32
N LEU A 149 -0.76 -24.93 -13.06
CA LEU A 149 -0.92 -24.28 -11.77
C LEU A 149 -1.26 -25.23 -10.62
N GLY A 150 -1.80 -26.42 -10.88
CA GLY A 150 -1.99 -27.44 -9.84
C GLY A 150 -0.64 -27.96 -9.33
N THR A 151 0.26 -28.30 -10.26
CA THR A 151 1.65 -28.68 -9.97
C THR A 151 2.43 -27.54 -9.32
N ALA A 152 2.29 -26.32 -9.84
CA ALA A 152 2.98 -25.15 -9.31
C ALA A 152 2.48 -24.77 -7.90
N MET A 153 1.18 -24.90 -7.61
CA MET A 153 0.59 -24.69 -6.28
C MET A 153 1.16 -25.66 -5.24
N ARG A 154 1.27 -26.96 -5.58
CA ARG A 154 1.91 -27.95 -4.71
C ARG A 154 3.38 -27.60 -4.44
N ARG A 155 4.11 -27.21 -5.48
CA ARG A 155 5.52 -26.76 -5.36
C ARG A 155 5.67 -25.53 -4.45
N ALA A 156 4.71 -24.60 -4.50
CA ALA A 156 4.75 -23.39 -3.69
C ALA A 156 4.57 -23.68 -2.19
N ALA A 157 3.83 -24.75 -1.85
CA ALA A 157 3.60 -25.19 -0.47
C ALA A 157 3.06 -24.10 0.47
N VAL A 158 2.16 -23.24 -0.06
CA VAL A 158 1.56 -22.11 0.66
C VAL A 158 0.23 -22.49 1.31
N LEU A 159 -0.69 -23.05 0.51
CA LEU A 159 -2.06 -23.31 0.93
C LEU A 159 -2.17 -24.62 1.72
N ASP A 160 -3.19 -24.72 2.58
CA ASP A 160 -3.51 -25.98 3.24
C ASP A 160 -3.87 -27.06 2.20
N VAL A 161 -3.45 -28.31 2.43
CA VAL A 161 -3.67 -29.42 1.49
C VAL A 161 -5.15 -29.63 1.18
N GLY A 162 -6.04 -29.38 2.14
CA GLY A 162 -7.48 -29.55 1.95
C GLY A 162 -8.05 -28.65 0.85
N VAL A 163 -7.65 -27.38 0.80
CA VAL A 163 -8.08 -26.47 -0.27
C VAL A 163 -7.34 -26.76 -1.57
N GLN A 164 -6.06 -27.14 -1.51
CA GLN A 164 -5.30 -27.52 -2.71
C GLN A 164 -6.02 -28.61 -3.50
N VAL A 165 -6.43 -29.70 -2.84
CA VAL A 165 -7.15 -30.81 -3.49
C VAL A 165 -8.47 -30.36 -4.11
N GLN A 166 -9.19 -29.44 -3.47
CA GLN A 166 -10.48 -28.96 -3.97
C GLN A 166 -10.36 -28.08 -5.22
N VAL A 167 -9.28 -27.31 -5.37
CA VAL A 167 -9.07 -26.43 -6.53
C VAL A 167 -8.11 -27.00 -7.58
N GLU A 168 -7.54 -28.19 -7.34
CA GLU A 168 -6.49 -28.78 -8.17
C GLU A 168 -6.91 -28.99 -9.62
N GLU A 169 -8.13 -29.49 -9.86
CA GLU A 169 -8.63 -29.75 -11.21
C GLU A 169 -8.68 -28.46 -12.03
N GLU A 170 -9.27 -27.39 -11.47
CA GLU A 170 -9.36 -26.09 -12.13
C GLU A 170 -7.97 -25.52 -12.40
N LEU A 171 -7.08 -25.52 -11.41
CA LEU A 171 -5.74 -24.96 -11.56
C LEU A 171 -4.86 -25.77 -12.53
N SER A 172 -5.01 -27.08 -12.59
CA SER A 172 -4.24 -27.93 -13.51
C SER A 172 -4.62 -27.70 -14.98
N SER A 173 -5.80 -27.11 -15.23
CA SER A 173 -6.22 -26.71 -16.58
C SER A 173 -5.53 -25.43 -17.08
N ILE A 174 -4.89 -24.67 -16.17
CA ILE A 174 -4.22 -23.40 -16.48
C ILE A 174 -2.72 -23.66 -16.61
N LYS A 175 -2.16 -23.32 -17.78
CA LYS A 175 -0.72 -23.40 -18.05
C LYS A 175 -0.16 -22.02 -18.36
N PRO A 176 0.99 -21.64 -17.78
CA PRO A 176 1.67 -20.40 -18.15
C PRO A 176 2.11 -20.41 -19.61
N LEU A 177 1.96 -19.27 -20.28
CA LEU A 177 2.58 -19.02 -21.57
C LEU A 177 4.11 -18.98 -21.44
N PRO A 178 4.87 -19.33 -22.50
CA PRO A 178 6.33 -19.21 -22.48
C PRO A 178 6.77 -17.77 -22.25
N SER A 179 7.74 -17.58 -21.36
CA SER A 179 8.26 -16.25 -21.01
C SER A 179 9.65 -15.99 -21.60
N VAL A 180 10.23 -14.85 -21.29
CA VAL A 180 11.60 -14.49 -21.65
C VAL A 180 12.52 -14.54 -20.44
N MET A 181 13.78 -14.89 -20.67
CA MET A 181 14.84 -14.86 -19.67
C MET A 181 16.12 -14.37 -20.36
N TYR A 182 16.70 -13.27 -19.88
CA TYR A 182 17.89 -12.68 -20.50
C TYR A 182 19.05 -12.63 -19.52
N GLY A 183 20.23 -13.01 -20.00
CA GLY A 183 21.51 -12.81 -19.31
C GLY A 183 21.48 -13.13 -17.82
N ASP A 184 22.00 -12.20 -17.03
CA ASP A 184 22.14 -12.29 -15.58
C ASP A 184 21.09 -11.45 -14.82
N PHE A 185 19.98 -11.08 -15.47
CA PHE A 185 18.95 -10.25 -14.84
C PHE A 185 18.39 -10.90 -13.58
N ILE A 186 18.22 -12.22 -13.59
CA ILE A 186 17.84 -13.02 -12.40
C ILE A 186 19.01 -13.92 -11.95
N ALA A 187 18.92 -14.49 -10.76
CA ALA A 187 20.02 -15.30 -10.22
C ALA A 187 20.28 -16.55 -11.09
N ALA A 188 21.55 -16.89 -11.30
CA ALA A 188 21.96 -18.04 -12.12
C ALA A 188 21.34 -19.39 -11.64
N ASN A 189 21.00 -19.47 -10.35
CA ASN A 189 20.35 -20.63 -9.75
C ASN A 189 18.90 -20.86 -10.23
N GLN A 190 18.35 -19.98 -11.07
CA GLN A 190 17.05 -20.12 -11.73
C GLN A 190 17.15 -20.88 -13.06
N ALA A 191 18.34 -21.09 -13.62
CA ALA A 191 18.51 -21.76 -14.92
C ALA A 191 17.85 -23.15 -14.98
N SER A 192 17.93 -23.93 -13.90
CA SER A 192 17.31 -25.26 -13.84
C SER A 192 15.78 -25.25 -13.77
N ARG A 193 15.16 -24.08 -13.54
CA ARG A 193 13.70 -23.89 -13.51
C ARG A 193 13.16 -23.51 -14.90
N ALA A 194 14.00 -22.97 -15.77
CA ALA A 194 13.60 -22.43 -17.06
C ALA A 194 13.47 -23.55 -18.12
N ASP A 195 12.25 -23.97 -18.41
CA ASP A 195 11.91 -24.96 -19.44
C ASP A 195 10.79 -24.48 -20.41
N ASN A 196 10.32 -23.24 -20.23
CA ASN A 196 9.21 -22.64 -20.97
C ASN A 196 9.57 -21.23 -21.43
N LEU A 197 10.54 -21.16 -22.36
CA LEU A 197 11.07 -19.90 -22.87
C LEU A 197 10.62 -19.64 -24.32
N LEU A 198 10.44 -18.36 -24.66
CA LEU A 198 10.40 -17.94 -26.06
C LEU A 198 11.74 -18.21 -26.74
N PRO A 199 11.76 -18.67 -28.00
CA PRO A 199 12.98 -19.04 -28.69
C PRO A 199 13.74 -17.82 -29.22
N GLY A 200 15.07 -17.89 -29.17
CA GLY A 200 15.97 -16.87 -29.70
C GLY A 200 16.26 -15.74 -28.70
N ASP A 201 17.02 -14.74 -29.16
CA ASP A 201 17.47 -13.60 -28.35
C ASP A 201 17.04 -12.25 -28.95
N ASP A 202 16.17 -12.27 -29.97
CA ASP A 202 15.65 -11.07 -30.61
C ASP A 202 14.57 -10.44 -29.72
N LYS A 203 14.93 -9.36 -29.02
CA LYS A 203 14.03 -8.66 -28.10
C LYS A 203 12.88 -7.96 -28.84
N GLY A 204 13.07 -7.58 -30.11
CA GLY A 204 12.01 -7.05 -30.95
C GLY A 204 10.96 -8.11 -31.29
N ALA A 205 11.40 -9.32 -31.65
CA ALA A 205 10.49 -10.45 -31.87
C ALA A 205 9.77 -10.87 -30.59
N HIS A 206 10.46 -10.87 -29.45
CA HIS A 206 9.87 -11.15 -28.15
C HIS A 206 8.83 -10.09 -27.74
N LEU A 207 9.10 -8.79 -27.99
CA LEU A 207 8.13 -7.72 -27.75
C LEU A 207 6.83 -7.99 -28.51
N GLU A 208 6.92 -8.22 -29.82
CA GLU A 208 5.75 -8.47 -30.65
C GLU A 208 4.99 -9.74 -30.25
N ARG A 209 5.71 -10.77 -29.79
CA ARG A 209 5.07 -11.97 -29.26
C ARG A 209 4.28 -11.70 -27.98
N ILE A 210 4.86 -10.98 -27.02
CA ILE A 210 4.16 -10.62 -25.77
C ILE A 210 2.92 -9.76 -26.06
N ARG A 211 3.04 -8.81 -27.00
CA ARG A 211 1.90 -8.01 -27.48
C ARG A 211 0.81 -8.86 -28.12
N ALA A 212 1.18 -9.87 -28.92
CA ALA A 212 0.23 -10.82 -29.48
C ALA A 212 -0.47 -11.63 -28.38
N ASP A 213 0.28 -12.14 -27.39
CA ASP A 213 -0.28 -12.89 -26.26
C ASP A 213 -1.32 -12.05 -25.47
N ILE A 214 -1.08 -10.75 -25.26
CA ILE A 214 -2.03 -9.83 -24.61
C ILE A 214 -3.31 -9.69 -25.45
N ARG A 215 -3.20 -9.47 -26.76
CA ARG A 215 -4.36 -9.35 -27.67
C ARG A 215 -5.15 -10.64 -27.78
N ASP A 216 -4.46 -11.77 -27.86
CA ASP A 216 -5.07 -13.10 -27.94
C ASP A 216 -5.81 -13.40 -26.63
N PHE A 217 -5.21 -13.11 -25.47
CA PHE A 217 -5.88 -13.27 -24.18
C PHE A 217 -7.10 -12.37 -24.04
N LYS A 218 -7.00 -11.09 -24.44
CA LYS A 218 -8.11 -10.13 -24.43
C LYS A 218 -9.28 -10.61 -25.29
N SER A 219 -8.99 -11.03 -26.53
CA SER A 219 -10.00 -11.45 -27.50
C SER A 219 -10.63 -12.80 -27.15
N ALA A 220 -9.83 -13.81 -26.80
CA ALA A 220 -10.31 -15.15 -26.46
C ALA A 220 -11.26 -15.15 -25.26
N ASN A 221 -11.10 -14.19 -24.36
CA ASN A 221 -11.90 -14.08 -23.15
C ASN A 221 -12.97 -12.97 -23.20
N ASN A 222 -13.11 -12.23 -24.31
CA ASN A 222 -14.01 -11.08 -24.45
C ASN A 222 -13.84 -10.08 -23.30
N LEU A 223 -12.60 -9.60 -23.10
CA LEU A 223 -12.24 -8.69 -22.01
C LEU A 223 -12.27 -7.24 -22.47
N ASP A 224 -12.81 -6.37 -21.62
CA ASP A 224 -12.82 -4.92 -21.84
C ASP A 224 -11.44 -4.34 -21.48
N THR A 225 -10.90 -4.76 -20.33
CA THR A 225 -9.63 -4.29 -19.78
C THR A 225 -8.73 -5.48 -19.45
N VAL A 226 -7.43 -5.33 -19.71
CA VAL A 226 -6.38 -6.25 -19.25
C VAL A 226 -5.40 -5.47 -18.39
N ILE A 227 -5.08 -6.00 -17.21
CA ILE A 227 -4.02 -5.52 -16.35
C ILE A 227 -2.87 -6.52 -16.42
N VAL A 228 -1.67 -6.04 -16.68
CA VAL A 228 -0.45 -6.86 -16.63
C VAL A 228 0.28 -6.57 -15.32
N LEU A 229 0.66 -7.62 -14.59
CA LEU A 229 1.34 -7.45 -13.31
C LEU A 229 2.56 -8.37 -13.22
N TRP A 230 3.71 -7.78 -12.89
CA TRP A 230 4.94 -8.50 -12.63
C TRP A 230 4.96 -9.04 -11.20
N THR A 231 4.99 -10.36 -11.07
CA THR A 231 5.18 -11.09 -9.79
C THR A 231 6.23 -12.20 -9.94
N ALA A 232 7.09 -12.07 -10.95
CA ALA A 232 8.18 -12.98 -11.22
C ALA A 232 9.39 -12.66 -10.33
N ASN A 233 10.46 -13.42 -10.53
CA ASN A 233 11.75 -13.23 -9.86
C ASN A 233 12.18 -11.77 -9.84
N THR A 234 12.75 -11.34 -8.72
CA THR A 234 13.42 -10.04 -8.62
C THR A 234 14.59 -10.01 -9.60
N GLU A 235 14.61 -9.01 -10.48
CA GLU A 235 15.76 -8.75 -11.34
C GLU A 235 16.79 -7.84 -10.64
N ARG A 236 18.04 -7.85 -11.11
CA ARG A 236 18.98 -6.75 -10.81
C ARG A 236 18.50 -5.47 -11.48
N PHE A 237 19.08 -4.34 -11.06
CA PHE A 237 18.85 -3.07 -11.77
C PHE A 237 19.47 -3.10 -13.17
N ALA A 238 18.78 -2.47 -14.10
CA ALA A 238 19.30 -2.09 -15.41
C ALA A 238 19.98 -0.72 -15.31
N ASP A 239 21.09 -0.52 -16.03
CA ASP A 239 21.72 0.80 -16.11
C ASP A 239 20.83 1.77 -16.89
N VAL A 240 20.78 3.02 -16.45
CA VAL A 240 20.11 4.11 -17.18
C VAL A 240 21.17 4.85 -17.99
N LEU A 241 21.08 4.76 -19.31
CA LEU A 241 22.10 5.21 -20.25
C LEU A 241 21.50 6.21 -21.25
N PRO A 242 22.13 7.39 -21.43
CA PRO A 242 21.70 8.38 -22.41
C PRO A 242 21.68 7.81 -23.83
N GLY A 243 20.61 8.08 -24.59
CA GLY A 243 20.41 7.57 -25.95
C GLY A 243 20.08 6.08 -26.06
N VAL A 244 19.87 5.38 -24.93
CA VAL A 244 19.55 3.94 -24.90
C VAL A 244 18.18 3.68 -24.27
N ASN A 245 17.93 4.17 -23.05
CA ASN A 245 16.69 3.94 -22.32
C ASN A 245 16.21 5.16 -21.51
N ASP A 246 16.73 6.33 -21.86
CA ASP A 246 16.41 7.65 -21.28
C ASP A 246 15.17 8.30 -21.91
N THR A 247 14.79 7.92 -23.12
CA THR A 247 13.59 8.40 -23.84
C THR A 247 12.81 7.25 -24.45
N ALA A 248 11.53 7.45 -24.75
CA ALA A 248 10.69 6.40 -25.34
C ALA A 248 11.25 5.92 -26.68
N ASP A 249 11.69 6.84 -27.54
CA ASP A 249 12.23 6.52 -28.86
C ASP A 249 13.55 5.75 -28.76
N ALA A 250 14.44 6.16 -27.84
CA ALA A 250 15.68 5.43 -27.57
C ALA A 250 15.40 4.02 -27.05
N LEU A 251 14.46 3.86 -26.12
CA LEU A 251 14.10 2.56 -25.56
C LEU A 251 13.56 1.61 -26.64
N LEU A 252 12.66 2.09 -27.51
CA LEU A 252 12.12 1.29 -28.62
C LEU A 252 13.21 0.91 -29.63
N ALA A 253 14.14 1.82 -29.94
CA ALA A 253 15.29 1.54 -30.79
C ALA A 253 16.22 0.48 -30.16
N SER A 254 16.46 0.58 -28.84
CA SER A 254 17.25 -0.39 -28.07
C SER A 254 16.62 -1.77 -28.03
N ILE A 255 15.29 -1.87 -27.92
CA ILE A 255 14.57 -3.15 -28.03
C ILE A 255 14.78 -3.75 -29.43
N LYS A 256 14.61 -2.94 -30.49
CA LYS A 256 14.81 -3.38 -31.88
C LYS A 256 16.25 -3.85 -32.15
N ALA A 257 17.23 -3.24 -31.49
CA ALA A 257 18.63 -3.62 -31.57
C ALA A 257 19.02 -4.75 -30.60
N SER A 258 18.08 -5.30 -29.83
CA SER A 258 18.33 -6.30 -28.78
C SER A 258 19.38 -5.89 -27.75
N HIS A 259 19.43 -4.59 -27.41
CA HIS A 259 20.42 -4.03 -26.50
C HIS A 259 20.39 -4.73 -25.13
N GLU A 260 21.55 -5.07 -24.58
CA GLU A 260 21.69 -5.92 -23.39
C GLU A 260 20.98 -5.35 -22.15
N VAL A 261 21.02 -4.03 -21.97
CA VAL A 261 20.42 -3.32 -20.81
C VAL A 261 18.90 -3.43 -20.71
N VAL A 262 18.21 -3.79 -21.80
CA VAL A 262 16.76 -3.96 -21.79
C VAL A 262 16.40 -5.23 -21.03
N SER A 263 15.85 -5.07 -19.83
CA SER A 263 15.42 -6.20 -19.01
C SER A 263 14.15 -6.88 -19.55
N PRO A 264 13.90 -8.15 -19.21
CA PRO A 264 12.60 -8.78 -19.41
C PRO A 264 11.42 -7.95 -18.87
N SER A 265 11.52 -7.43 -17.63
CA SER A 265 10.46 -6.59 -17.05
C SER A 265 10.17 -5.32 -17.86
N THR A 266 11.22 -4.65 -18.38
CA THR A 266 11.06 -3.47 -19.25
C THR A 266 10.33 -3.85 -20.53
N LEU A 267 10.64 -5.02 -21.09
CA LEU A 267 9.98 -5.53 -22.30
C LEU A 267 8.47 -5.77 -22.09
N PHE A 268 8.09 -6.36 -20.95
CA PHE A 268 6.69 -6.54 -20.59
C PHE A 268 5.97 -5.21 -20.32
N ALA A 269 6.64 -4.25 -19.68
CA ALA A 269 6.09 -2.91 -19.47
C ALA A 269 5.80 -2.23 -20.83
N VAL A 270 6.78 -2.22 -21.75
CA VAL A 270 6.61 -1.66 -23.10
C VAL A 270 5.52 -2.38 -23.88
N ALA A 271 5.46 -3.71 -23.84
CA ALA A 271 4.39 -4.47 -24.50
C ALA A 271 3.01 -4.05 -23.98
N SER A 272 2.88 -3.92 -22.67
CA SER A 272 1.61 -3.57 -22.02
C SER A 272 1.17 -2.15 -22.39
N ILE A 273 2.10 -1.19 -22.36
CA ILE A 273 1.85 0.21 -22.75
C ILE A 273 1.41 0.29 -24.21
N LEU A 274 2.09 -0.41 -25.12
CA LEU A 274 1.74 -0.42 -26.54
C LEU A 274 0.39 -1.08 -26.83
N GLU A 275 -0.11 -1.94 -25.94
CA GLU A 275 -1.44 -2.56 -26.01
C GLU A 275 -2.50 -1.83 -25.16
N GLY A 276 -2.19 -0.65 -24.61
CA GLY A 276 -3.14 0.13 -23.81
C GLY A 276 -3.53 -0.52 -22.48
N CYS A 277 -2.69 -1.41 -21.96
CA CYS A 277 -2.96 -2.20 -20.76
C CYS A 277 -2.15 -1.67 -19.58
N PRO A 278 -2.79 -1.31 -18.45
CA PRO A 278 -2.04 -0.93 -17.26
C PRO A 278 -1.01 -1.99 -16.84
N TYR A 279 0.19 -1.53 -16.48
CA TYR A 279 1.28 -2.40 -16.04
C TYR A 279 1.69 -2.09 -14.60
N VAL A 280 1.75 -3.13 -13.76
CA VAL A 280 2.15 -2.99 -12.36
C VAL A 280 3.39 -3.84 -12.06
N ASN A 281 4.41 -3.21 -11.48
CA ASN A 281 5.64 -3.89 -11.06
C ASN A 281 5.59 -4.25 -9.58
N GLY A 282 5.38 -5.53 -9.29
CA GLY A 282 5.35 -6.07 -7.93
C GLY A 282 6.73 -6.41 -7.34
N SER A 283 7.82 -6.16 -8.08
CA SER A 283 9.20 -6.49 -7.71
C SER A 283 10.07 -5.22 -7.67
N PRO A 284 11.27 -5.25 -7.06
CA PRO A 284 12.03 -4.03 -6.75
C PRO A 284 12.95 -3.53 -7.86
N GLN A 285 13.12 -4.25 -8.97
CA GLN A 285 13.96 -3.77 -10.06
C GLN A 285 13.40 -2.48 -10.69
N ASN A 286 14.28 -1.64 -11.23
CA ASN A 286 13.96 -0.38 -11.88
C ASN A 286 13.39 -0.56 -13.30
N THR A 287 12.30 -1.33 -13.43
CA THR A 287 11.58 -1.58 -14.69
C THR A 287 11.24 -0.28 -15.43
N TYR A 288 10.87 0.75 -14.68
CA TYR A 288 10.45 2.05 -15.17
C TYR A 288 11.64 2.98 -15.39
N VAL A 289 12.56 2.58 -16.28
CA VAL A 289 13.58 3.48 -16.83
C VAL A 289 12.91 4.71 -17.46
N PRO A 290 13.59 5.88 -17.56
CA PRO A 290 12.94 7.11 -18.00
C PRO A 290 12.21 6.98 -19.35
N GLY A 291 12.75 6.21 -20.29
CA GLY A 291 12.10 5.94 -21.56
C GLY A 291 10.79 5.14 -21.45
N ALA A 292 10.64 4.27 -20.45
CA ALA A 292 9.40 3.55 -20.19
C ALA A 292 8.33 4.47 -19.58
N VAL A 293 8.73 5.40 -18.71
CA VAL A 293 7.84 6.43 -18.14
C VAL A 293 7.38 7.39 -19.24
N ASP A 294 8.29 7.89 -20.07
CA ASP A 294 7.98 8.72 -21.24
C ASP A 294 6.99 8.01 -22.17
N LEU A 295 7.23 6.71 -22.48
CA LEU A 295 6.32 5.93 -23.32
C LEU A 295 4.91 5.81 -22.70
N ALA A 296 4.81 5.54 -21.39
CA ALA A 296 3.53 5.48 -20.69
C ALA A 296 2.78 6.81 -20.73
N VAL A 297 3.50 7.94 -20.61
CA VAL A 297 2.94 9.28 -20.74
C VAL A 297 2.43 9.56 -22.15
N ARG A 298 3.21 9.22 -23.19
CA ARG A 298 2.81 9.40 -24.59
C ARG A 298 1.58 8.58 -24.98
N HIS A 299 1.39 7.42 -24.37
CA HIS A 299 0.28 6.51 -24.66
C HIS A 299 -0.91 6.63 -23.69
N ASP A 300 -0.81 7.49 -22.66
CA ASP A 300 -1.80 7.64 -21.59
C ASP A 300 -2.19 6.30 -20.92
N VAL A 301 -1.17 5.49 -20.58
CA VAL A 301 -1.36 4.16 -19.97
C VAL A 301 -0.80 4.13 -18.55
N PHE A 302 -1.61 3.65 -17.61
CA PHE A 302 -1.17 3.57 -16.22
C PHE A 302 -0.02 2.60 -15.99
N ILE A 303 1.00 3.08 -15.29
CA ILE A 303 2.07 2.30 -14.71
C ILE A 303 2.13 2.51 -13.21
N GLY A 304 2.49 1.47 -12.47
CA GLY A 304 2.61 1.54 -11.01
C GLY A 304 3.60 0.53 -10.44
N GLY A 305 4.27 0.89 -9.36
CA GLY A 305 5.31 0.10 -8.74
C GLY A 305 6.04 0.95 -7.69
N ASP A 306 7.06 0.47 -7.00
CA ASP A 306 7.71 -0.82 -7.14
C ASP A 306 7.68 -1.63 -5.81
N ASP A 307 7.73 -2.96 -5.96
CA ASP A 307 7.85 -3.96 -4.90
C ASP A 307 6.68 -4.05 -3.89
N PHE A 308 6.03 -5.22 -3.76
CA PHE A 308 4.89 -5.39 -2.86
C PHE A 308 5.18 -5.05 -1.39
N LYS A 309 4.37 -4.20 -0.75
CA LYS A 309 4.49 -3.88 0.67
C LYS A 309 3.66 -4.85 1.54
N SER A 310 4.11 -6.10 1.65
CA SER A 310 3.37 -7.21 2.30
C SER A 310 3.43 -7.24 3.84
N GLY A 311 4.63 -7.42 4.41
CA GLY A 311 4.82 -7.69 5.85
C GLY A 311 5.73 -6.67 6.55
N GLN A 312 7.03 -6.99 6.66
CA GLN A 312 8.01 -6.19 7.42
C GLN A 312 8.01 -4.71 7.04
N THR A 313 8.12 -4.39 5.74
CA THR A 313 8.16 -2.99 5.29
C THR A 313 6.85 -2.25 5.55
N LYS A 314 5.71 -2.95 5.46
CA LYS A 314 4.39 -2.37 5.81
C LYS A 314 4.36 -1.96 7.28
N PHE A 315 4.84 -2.84 8.16
CA PHE A 315 4.99 -2.53 9.59
C PHE A 315 5.99 -1.40 9.84
N LYS A 316 7.16 -1.42 9.18
CA LYS A 316 8.18 -0.37 9.27
C LYS A 316 7.62 1.01 8.92
N SER A 317 6.86 1.12 7.83
CA SER A 317 6.21 2.37 7.40
C SER A 317 5.13 2.90 8.35
N VAL A 318 4.70 2.09 9.32
CA VAL A 318 3.79 2.50 10.40
C VAL A 318 4.58 2.89 11.64
N ILE A 319 5.50 2.03 12.08
CA ILE A 319 6.20 2.24 13.36
C ILE A 319 7.12 3.46 13.30
N VAL A 320 7.82 3.69 12.19
CA VAL A 320 8.74 4.84 12.07
C VAL A 320 7.97 6.16 12.02
N ASP A 321 6.85 6.21 11.28
CA ASP A 321 5.95 7.37 11.28
C ASP A 321 5.40 7.61 12.69
N PHE A 322 4.94 6.57 13.40
CA PHE A 322 4.51 6.69 14.79
C PHE A 322 5.61 7.26 15.71
N LEU A 323 6.83 6.71 15.66
CA LEU A 323 7.93 7.13 16.54
C LEU A 323 8.28 8.61 16.32
N VAL A 324 8.44 9.01 15.05
CA VAL A 324 8.78 10.40 14.69
C VAL A 324 7.65 11.37 15.03
N GLN A 325 6.39 11.02 14.75
CA GLN A 325 5.24 11.86 15.11
C GLN A 325 5.03 11.95 16.63
N ALA A 326 5.48 10.96 17.40
CA ALA A 326 5.49 10.99 18.86
C ALA A 326 6.67 11.79 19.44
N GLY A 327 7.53 12.38 18.60
CA GLY A 327 8.70 13.14 19.04
C GLY A 327 9.86 12.28 19.53
N LEU A 328 9.89 10.98 19.19
CA LEU A 328 11.00 10.09 19.47
C LEU A 328 11.92 10.06 18.25
N ARG A 329 13.24 10.06 18.47
CA ARG A 329 14.23 10.08 17.38
C ARG A 329 14.77 8.67 17.13
N PRO A 330 14.26 7.91 16.15
CA PRO A 330 14.94 6.71 15.67
C PRO A 330 16.41 6.99 15.35
N THR A 331 17.31 6.22 15.96
CA THR A 331 18.76 6.30 15.72
C THR A 331 19.31 5.04 15.09
N SER A 332 18.63 3.90 15.23
CA SER A 332 18.99 2.64 14.58
C SER A 332 17.75 1.86 14.18
N ILE A 333 17.79 1.29 12.97
CA ILE A 333 16.79 0.38 12.42
C ILE A 333 17.53 -0.83 11.85
N ALA A 334 17.47 -1.96 12.53
CA ALA A 334 18.08 -3.20 12.05
C ALA A 334 17.00 -4.19 11.61
N SER A 335 16.90 -4.46 10.31
CA SER A 335 15.87 -5.31 9.71
C SER A 335 16.44 -6.60 9.11
N TYR A 336 16.33 -7.70 9.85
CA TYR A 336 16.75 -9.03 9.41
C TYR A 336 15.58 -9.83 8.85
N ASN A 337 15.84 -10.63 7.81
CA ASN A 337 14.86 -11.48 7.18
C ASN A 337 15.47 -12.82 6.77
N HIS A 338 14.71 -13.90 6.91
CA HIS A 338 15.02 -15.16 6.22
C HIS A 338 13.77 -15.88 5.74
N LEU A 339 13.89 -16.55 4.59
CA LEU A 339 12.83 -17.28 3.90
C LEU A 339 13.41 -18.40 3.03
N GLY A 340 12.61 -19.43 2.76
CA GLY A 340 13.03 -20.68 2.10
C GLY A 340 12.36 -20.97 0.75
N ASN A 341 11.45 -20.10 0.31
CA ASN A 341 10.78 -20.18 -0.99
C ASN A 341 11.70 -19.74 -2.15
N ASN A 342 11.18 -19.75 -3.39
CA ASN A 342 11.97 -19.40 -4.57
C ASN A 342 12.39 -17.92 -4.60
N ASP A 343 11.63 -17.02 -3.95
CA ASP A 343 12.03 -15.62 -3.81
C ASP A 343 13.34 -15.52 -3.00
N GLY A 344 13.39 -16.14 -1.82
CA GLY A 344 14.61 -16.22 -1.02
C GLY A 344 15.78 -16.87 -1.77
N ARG A 345 15.51 -17.90 -2.56
CA ARG A 345 16.54 -18.57 -3.39
C ARG A 345 17.10 -17.62 -4.45
N ASN A 346 16.25 -16.85 -5.13
CA ASN A 346 16.68 -15.86 -6.12
C ASN A 346 17.46 -14.71 -5.46
N LEU A 347 16.98 -14.20 -4.33
CA LEU A 347 17.61 -13.13 -3.56
C LEU A 347 18.92 -13.55 -2.86
N SER A 348 19.37 -14.80 -3.00
CA SER A 348 20.73 -15.19 -2.61
C SER A 348 21.79 -14.66 -3.58
N GLY A 349 21.39 -14.25 -4.79
CA GLY A 349 22.25 -13.52 -5.72
C GLY A 349 22.48 -12.07 -5.26
N PRO A 350 23.73 -11.58 -5.15
CA PRO A 350 24.01 -10.23 -4.65
C PRO A 350 23.34 -9.10 -5.44
N SER A 351 23.32 -9.19 -6.78
CA SER A 351 22.70 -8.17 -7.63
C SER A 351 21.18 -8.11 -7.49
N GLN A 352 20.52 -9.26 -7.30
CA GLN A 352 19.08 -9.34 -7.04
C GLN A 352 18.74 -8.89 -5.61
N PHE A 353 19.59 -9.21 -4.63
CA PHE A 353 19.47 -8.70 -3.27
C PHE A 353 19.56 -7.17 -3.24
N ARG A 354 20.50 -6.58 -3.99
CA ARG A 354 20.70 -5.12 -4.03
C ARG A 354 19.43 -4.36 -4.42
N SER A 355 18.67 -4.86 -5.40
CA SER A 355 17.36 -4.28 -5.75
C SER A 355 16.42 -4.22 -4.55
N LYS A 356 16.32 -5.34 -3.81
CA LYS A 356 15.46 -5.47 -2.62
C LYS A 356 15.96 -4.68 -1.42
N GLU A 357 17.26 -4.49 -1.32
CA GLU A 357 17.89 -3.68 -0.27
C GLU A 357 17.50 -2.21 -0.44
N ILE A 358 17.64 -1.66 -1.65
CA ILE A 358 17.29 -0.27 -1.97
C ILE A 358 15.82 0.02 -1.61
N SER A 359 14.87 -0.79 -2.10
CA SER A 359 13.43 -0.56 -1.86
C SER A 359 13.01 -0.70 -0.40
N LYS A 360 13.76 -1.46 0.41
CA LYS A 360 13.47 -1.66 1.84
C LYS A 360 14.09 -0.59 2.74
N SER A 361 15.16 0.05 2.28
CA SER A 361 15.84 1.11 3.02
C SER A 361 15.15 2.46 2.82
N SER A 362 14.70 2.79 1.60
CA SER A 362 14.16 4.12 1.27
C SER A 362 12.83 4.49 1.95
N VAL A 363 12.16 3.53 2.61
CA VAL A 363 10.80 3.70 3.16
C VAL A 363 10.72 4.65 4.36
N VAL A 364 11.84 5.09 4.90
CA VAL A 364 11.91 5.97 6.08
C VAL A 364 12.37 7.39 5.75
N ASP A 365 12.87 7.62 4.54
CA ASP A 365 13.59 8.83 4.16
C ASP A 365 12.71 10.09 4.27
N ASP A 366 11.47 10.02 3.78
CA ASP A 366 10.51 11.13 3.81
C ASP A 366 10.08 11.49 5.24
N VAL A 367 9.92 10.49 6.10
CA VAL A 367 9.51 10.69 7.51
C VAL A 367 10.64 11.34 8.30
N VAL A 368 11.89 10.91 8.09
CA VAL A 368 13.09 11.49 8.72
C VAL A 368 13.30 12.92 8.24
N ALA A 369 13.23 13.15 6.92
CA ALA A 369 13.41 14.47 6.33
C ALA A 369 12.35 15.49 6.76
N ALA A 370 11.15 15.05 7.13
CA ALA A 370 10.05 15.92 7.54
C ALA A 370 10.20 16.52 8.95
N ASN A 371 11.17 16.08 9.76
CA ASN A 371 11.30 16.53 11.16
C ASN A 371 12.72 16.99 11.51
N GLU A 372 13.02 18.26 11.18
CA GLU A 372 14.31 18.90 11.48
C GLU A 372 14.55 19.15 12.97
N LEU A 373 13.54 19.03 13.84
CA LEU A 373 13.74 19.11 15.30
C LEU A 373 14.46 17.86 15.82
N LEU A 374 14.14 16.69 15.27
CA LEU A 374 14.77 15.42 15.64
C LEU A 374 16.05 15.18 14.84
N TYR A 375 16.06 15.59 13.57
CA TYR A 375 17.18 15.44 12.65
C TYR A 375 17.60 16.82 12.11
N PRO A 376 18.32 17.64 12.91
CA PRO A 376 18.73 18.99 12.49
C PRO A 376 19.55 18.94 11.21
N ARG A 377 19.54 20.01 10.41
CA ARG A 377 20.53 20.16 9.34
C ARG A 377 21.89 20.53 9.91
N GLY A 378 22.95 20.03 9.29
CA GLY A 378 24.31 20.50 9.50
C GLY A 378 24.47 21.96 9.08
N SER A 379 25.59 22.57 9.50
CA SER A 379 25.92 23.96 9.16
C SER A 379 26.12 24.22 7.65
N ASP A 380 26.27 23.16 6.87
CA ASP A 380 26.35 23.13 5.41
C ASP A 380 24.97 23.02 4.72
N GLY A 381 23.87 23.00 5.49
CA GLY A 381 22.51 22.84 4.98
C GLY A 381 22.15 21.39 4.62
N VAL A 382 23.07 20.45 4.81
CA VAL A 382 22.84 19.03 4.56
C VAL A 382 22.08 18.45 5.77
N PRO A 383 20.98 17.69 5.59
CA PRO A 383 20.34 16.99 6.71
C PRO A 383 21.35 16.16 7.49
N ASN A 384 21.33 16.22 8.83
CA ASN A 384 22.10 15.25 9.61
C ASN A 384 21.69 13.84 9.21
N ALA A 385 22.63 12.91 9.30
CA ALA A 385 22.39 11.52 8.96
C ALA A 385 21.13 11.01 9.68
N GLY A 386 20.25 10.36 8.92
CA GLY A 386 19.13 9.61 9.48
C GLY A 386 19.59 8.45 10.37
N PRO A 387 18.67 7.60 10.84
CA PRO A 387 19.05 6.43 11.63
C PRO A 387 20.02 5.53 10.85
N ASP A 388 20.93 4.86 11.57
CA ASP A 388 21.65 3.73 11.01
C ASP A 388 20.63 2.69 10.53
N HIS A 389 20.65 2.35 9.24
CA HIS A 389 19.65 1.45 8.66
C HIS A 389 20.30 0.27 7.94
N VAL A 390 20.10 -0.93 8.49
CA VAL A 390 20.60 -2.17 7.88
C VAL A 390 19.44 -3.08 7.48
N VAL A 391 19.54 -3.65 6.27
CA VAL A 391 18.59 -4.63 5.75
C VAL A 391 19.34 -5.91 5.42
N VAL A 392 18.88 -7.05 5.93
CA VAL A 392 19.47 -8.36 5.66
C VAL A 392 18.39 -9.32 5.17
N ILE A 393 18.70 -10.10 4.14
CA ILE A 393 17.88 -11.21 3.66
C ILE A 393 18.77 -12.45 3.52
N LYS A 394 18.36 -13.58 4.10
CA LYS A 394 19.05 -14.86 3.99
C LYS A 394 18.12 -15.95 3.48
N TYR A 395 18.67 -16.82 2.63
CA TYR A 395 17.96 -18.00 2.17
C TYR A 395 18.09 -19.13 3.20
N VAL A 396 16.96 -19.55 3.77
CA VAL A 396 16.87 -20.63 4.75
C VAL A 396 15.78 -21.59 4.29
N PRO A 397 16.11 -22.66 3.54
CA PRO A 397 15.12 -23.54 2.90
C PRO A 397 14.04 -24.08 3.84
N ALA A 398 14.41 -24.38 5.09
CA ALA A 398 13.55 -25.06 6.06
C ALA A 398 12.27 -24.29 6.42
N VAL A 399 12.25 -22.95 6.27
CA VAL A 399 11.05 -22.16 6.60
C VAL A 399 10.08 -22.00 5.43
N GLY A 400 10.43 -22.46 4.22
CA GLY A 400 9.58 -22.37 3.04
C GLY A 400 9.08 -20.94 2.78
N ASP A 401 7.77 -20.79 2.55
CA ASP A 401 7.11 -19.49 2.35
C ASP A 401 6.90 -18.68 3.64
N SER A 402 7.09 -19.32 4.80
CA SER A 402 6.91 -18.74 6.15
C SER A 402 8.13 -17.90 6.55
N LYS A 403 8.30 -16.78 5.83
CA LYS A 403 9.34 -15.78 6.07
C LYS A 403 9.34 -15.31 7.52
N ARG A 404 10.53 -15.18 8.10
CA ARG A 404 10.72 -14.58 9.43
C ARG A 404 11.37 -13.22 9.29
N ALA A 405 10.79 -12.23 9.93
CA ALA A 405 11.28 -10.87 9.99
C ALA A 405 11.62 -10.54 11.45
N LEU A 406 12.83 -10.05 11.70
CA LEU A 406 13.29 -9.63 13.01
C LEU A 406 13.76 -8.19 12.87
N ASP A 407 13.14 -7.28 13.61
CA ASP A 407 13.43 -5.87 13.54
C ASP A 407 13.78 -5.33 14.93
N GLU A 408 14.82 -4.51 15.00
CA GLU A 408 15.15 -3.72 16.18
C GLU A 408 15.09 -2.23 15.81
N TYR A 409 14.33 -1.46 16.59
CA TYR A 409 14.24 -0.01 16.48
C TYR A 409 14.78 0.59 17.77
N SER A 410 15.90 1.30 17.70
CA SER A 410 16.43 2.10 18.80
C SER A 410 16.12 3.56 18.56
N SER A 411 15.66 4.27 19.59
CA SER A 411 15.36 5.69 19.53
C SER A 411 15.93 6.43 20.73
N ASP A 412 16.41 7.64 20.50
CA ASP A 412 16.68 8.58 21.59
C ASP A 412 15.36 9.18 22.08
N ILE A 413 15.25 9.31 23.40
CA ILE A 413 14.07 9.86 24.08
C ILE A 413 14.48 10.96 25.07
N PHE A 414 13.51 11.48 25.81
CA PHE A 414 13.69 12.59 26.74
C PHE A 414 14.88 12.41 27.69
N MET A 415 15.65 13.48 27.90
CA MET A 415 16.77 13.58 28.84
C MET A 415 17.91 12.55 28.62
N GLY A 416 18.16 12.18 27.36
CA GLY A 416 19.24 11.25 26.99
C GLY A 416 18.92 9.78 27.27
N GLY A 417 17.66 9.46 27.54
CA GLY A 417 17.20 8.08 27.61
C GLY A 417 17.14 7.42 26.23
N THR A 418 16.98 6.10 26.23
CA THR A 418 16.77 5.30 25.02
C THR A 418 15.49 4.50 25.10
N ASN A 419 14.85 4.29 23.94
CA ASN A 419 13.76 3.34 23.75
C ASN A 419 14.19 2.30 22.71
N THR A 420 14.00 1.02 23.03
CA THR A 420 14.29 -0.08 22.11
C THR A 420 13.05 -0.94 21.92
N ILE A 421 12.64 -1.13 20.67
CA ILE A 421 11.55 -2.02 20.27
C ILE A 421 12.14 -3.16 19.46
N VAL A 422 12.01 -4.39 19.96
CA VAL A 422 12.35 -5.61 19.23
C VAL A 422 11.05 -6.28 18.77
N ALA A 423 10.94 -6.51 17.47
CA ALA A 423 9.78 -7.13 16.85
C ALA A 423 10.18 -8.41 16.12
N HIS A 424 9.42 -9.49 16.34
CA HIS A 424 9.49 -10.71 15.54
C HIS A 424 8.16 -10.87 14.79
N ASN A 425 8.23 -11.02 13.48
CA ASN A 425 7.08 -11.22 12.62
C ASN A 425 7.24 -12.51 11.80
N THR A 426 6.27 -13.42 11.93
CA THR A 426 6.16 -14.58 11.03
C THR A 426 5.19 -14.22 9.92
N CYS A 427 5.72 -14.09 8.71
CA CYS A 427 5.02 -13.67 7.52
C CYS A 427 4.87 -14.88 6.58
N GLU A 428 3.65 -15.39 6.41
CA GLU A 428 3.35 -16.25 5.26
C GLU A 428 3.32 -15.37 4.01
N ASP A 429 4.46 -15.26 3.32
CA ASP A 429 4.74 -14.13 2.43
C ASP A 429 3.76 -14.07 1.25
N SER A 430 3.44 -15.22 0.67
CA SER A 430 2.49 -15.32 -0.45
C SER A 430 1.05 -15.04 -0.01
N LEU A 431 0.66 -15.41 1.21
CA LEU A 431 -0.65 -15.09 1.77
C LEU A 431 -0.80 -13.59 2.08
N LEU A 432 0.31 -12.90 2.37
CA LEU A 432 0.32 -11.43 2.53
C LEU A 432 0.42 -10.69 1.19
N ALA A 433 1.13 -11.23 0.20
CA ALA A 433 1.32 -10.60 -1.11
C ALA A 433 0.12 -10.77 -2.05
N SER A 434 -0.54 -11.94 -2.02
CA SER A 434 -1.66 -12.24 -2.94
C SER A 434 -2.82 -11.26 -2.84
N PRO A 435 -3.28 -10.83 -1.64
CA PRO A 435 -4.32 -9.81 -1.55
C PRO A 435 -3.88 -8.43 -2.08
N LEU A 436 -2.58 -8.11 -2.02
CA LEU A 436 -2.05 -6.86 -2.61
C LEU A 436 -2.09 -6.90 -4.13
N ILE A 437 -1.81 -8.06 -4.75
CA ILE A 437 -1.95 -8.25 -6.20
C ILE A 437 -3.39 -7.96 -6.63
N LEU A 438 -4.37 -8.46 -5.87
CA LEU A 438 -5.78 -8.17 -6.12
C LEU A 438 -6.07 -6.67 -5.98
N ASP A 439 -5.68 -6.05 -4.87
CA ASP A 439 -5.92 -4.62 -4.64
C ASP A 439 -5.26 -3.73 -5.71
N LEU A 440 -4.05 -4.07 -6.15
CA LEU A 440 -3.32 -3.36 -7.20
C LEU A 440 -4.07 -3.43 -8.53
N ALA A 441 -4.50 -4.63 -8.94
CA ALA A 441 -5.23 -4.84 -10.19
C ALA A 441 -6.58 -4.12 -10.20
N LEU A 442 -7.32 -4.20 -9.08
CA LEU A 442 -8.64 -3.59 -8.95
C LEU A 442 -8.57 -2.06 -8.88
N LEU A 443 -7.58 -1.48 -8.19
CA LEU A 443 -7.37 -0.03 -8.18
C LEU A 443 -6.89 0.48 -9.55
N ALA A 444 -6.03 -0.25 -10.24
CA ALA A 444 -5.59 0.11 -11.59
C ALA A 444 -6.77 0.08 -12.58
N GLU A 445 -7.62 -0.94 -12.51
CA GLU A 445 -8.86 -1.00 -13.31
C GLU A 445 -9.78 0.17 -12.98
N LEU A 446 -10.06 0.43 -11.70
CA LEU A 446 -10.90 1.54 -11.30
C LEU A 446 -10.38 2.88 -11.82
N ALA A 447 -9.06 3.10 -11.76
CA ALA A 447 -8.43 4.33 -12.26
C ALA A 447 -8.69 4.55 -13.76
N THR A 448 -8.75 3.49 -14.58
CA THR A 448 -9.12 3.61 -16.02
C THR A 448 -10.54 4.13 -16.25
N ARG A 449 -11.42 4.05 -15.25
CA ARG A 449 -12.79 4.57 -15.31
C ARG A 449 -12.96 5.91 -14.62
N ILE A 450 -11.92 6.42 -13.95
CA ILE A 450 -11.94 7.75 -13.33
C ILE A 450 -11.30 8.74 -14.30
N THR A 451 -12.07 9.78 -14.61
CA THR A 451 -11.60 10.93 -15.36
C THR A 451 -11.94 12.20 -14.62
N TYR A 452 -11.23 13.28 -14.90
CA TYR A 452 -11.52 14.59 -14.32
C TYR A 452 -11.29 15.70 -15.34
N ARG A 453 -11.86 16.87 -15.06
CA ARG A 453 -11.48 18.13 -15.68
C ARG A 453 -11.52 19.26 -14.66
N THR A 454 -10.73 20.30 -14.86
CA THR A 454 -10.90 21.58 -14.16
C THR A 454 -11.75 22.53 -15.02
N PRO A 455 -12.20 23.69 -14.49
CA PRO A 455 -12.92 24.69 -15.28
C PRO A 455 -12.15 25.20 -16.50
N GLU A 456 -10.82 25.17 -16.45
CA GLU A 456 -9.92 25.64 -17.51
C GLU A 456 -9.70 24.59 -18.61
N MET A 457 -10.08 23.33 -18.38
CA MET A 457 -9.88 22.22 -19.32
C MET A 457 -11.09 22.04 -20.25
N GLY A 458 -10.81 21.79 -21.54
CA GLY A 458 -11.85 21.58 -22.56
C GLY A 458 -12.51 20.19 -22.55
N ALA A 459 -11.86 19.18 -21.97
CA ALA A 459 -12.35 17.81 -21.92
C ALA A 459 -11.91 17.10 -20.62
N HIS A 460 -12.57 15.99 -20.30
CA HIS A 460 -12.10 15.11 -19.23
C HIS A 460 -10.85 14.35 -19.68
N THR A 461 -9.95 14.11 -18.74
CA THR A 461 -8.72 13.33 -18.93
C THR A 461 -8.54 12.33 -17.78
N HIS A 462 -7.68 11.34 -17.98
CA HIS A 462 -7.29 10.40 -16.94
C HIS A 462 -6.31 11.03 -15.93
N PHE A 463 -6.09 10.33 -14.81
CA PHE A 463 -4.99 10.68 -13.90
C PHE A 463 -3.64 10.59 -14.61
N HIS A 464 -2.60 11.16 -14.01
CA HIS A 464 -1.25 11.02 -14.53
C HIS A 464 -0.89 9.52 -14.70
N PRO A 465 -0.27 9.11 -15.82
CA PRO A 465 0.06 7.70 -16.11
C PRO A 465 0.87 6.99 -15.02
N VAL A 466 1.75 7.70 -14.31
CA VAL A 466 2.35 7.20 -13.06
C VAL A 466 1.31 7.23 -11.93
N LEU A 467 0.70 6.08 -11.64
CA LEU A 467 -0.44 5.95 -10.73
C LEU A 467 0.00 5.81 -9.26
N SER A 468 0.45 6.92 -8.67
CA SER A 468 0.91 6.97 -7.27
C SER A 468 -0.18 6.64 -6.23
N LEU A 469 -1.46 6.57 -6.63
CA LEU A 469 -2.56 6.06 -5.81
C LEU A 469 -2.31 4.64 -5.29
N LEU A 470 -1.47 3.86 -5.99
CA LEU A 470 -1.11 2.49 -5.61
C LEU A 470 -0.07 2.39 -4.48
N SER A 471 0.48 3.51 -4.01
CA SER A 471 1.62 3.55 -3.07
C SER A 471 1.40 2.82 -1.75
N TYR A 472 0.16 2.71 -1.27
CA TYR A 472 -0.16 1.93 -0.07
C TYR A 472 0.29 0.46 -0.17
N LEU A 473 0.29 -0.08 -1.40
CA LEU A 473 0.54 -1.48 -1.70
C LEU A 473 2.00 -1.75 -2.11
N LEU A 474 2.82 -0.70 -2.21
CA LEU A 474 4.17 -0.72 -2.81
C LEU A 474 5.23 -0.14 -1.85
N LYS A 475 6.46 -0.66 -1.90
CA LYS A 475 7.54 -0.28 -0.97
C LYS A 475 8.28 0.96 -1.42
N ALA A 476 8.57 1.05 -2.72
CA ALA A 476 9.29 2.16 -3.33
C ALA A 476 8.40 2.78 -4.41
N PRO A 477 7.40 3.59 -4.01
CA PRO A 477 6.38 4.04 -4.94
C PRO A 477 6.96 4.95 -6.02
N LEU A 478 6.69 4.61 -7.28
CA LEU A 478 6.91 5.47 -8.43
C LEU A 478 5.92 6.64 -8.37
N VAL A 479 6.44 7.85 -8.52
CA VAL A 479 5.67 9.11 -8.48
C VAL A 479 5.92 9.92 -9.74
N PRO A 480 4.98 10.81 -10.15
CA PRO A 480 5.21 11.73 -11.25
C PRO A 480 6.48 12.56 -11.02
N GLU A 481 7.18 12.90 -12.10
CA GLU A 481 8.41 13.69 -12.02
C GLU A 481 8.20 14.99 -11.24
N GLY A 482 9.14 15.32 -10.35
CA GLY A 482 9.06 16.49 -9.47
C GLY A 482 8.11 16.36 -8.28
N SER A 483 7.37 15.25 -8.15
CA SER A 483 6.50 15.00 -6.99
C SER A 483 7.28 14.34 -5.84
N PRO A 484 6.95 14.65 -4.57
CA PRO A 484 7.57 13.98 -3.43
C PRO A 484 7.07 12.53 -3.28
N VAL A 485 7.97 11.66 -2.86
CA VAL A 485 7.64 10.30 -2.41
C VAL A 485 7.08 10.37 -0.99
N VAL A 486 5.97 9.66 -0.74
CA VAL A 486 5.37 9.53 0.60
C VAL A 486 5.31 8.06 0.95
N ASN A 487 5.97 7.62 2.02
CA ASN A 487 6.00 6.22 2.44
C ASN A 487 5.13 5.90 3.65
N ALA A 488 4.81 6.91 4.47
CA ALA A 488 3.98 6.75 5.66
C ALA A 488 2.62 6.09 5.32
N LEU A 489 2.39 4.89 5.88
CA LEU A 489 1.31 4.00 5.41
C LEU A 489 -0.09 4.63 5.54
N PHE A 490 -0.35 5.33 6.64
CA PHE A 490 -1.65 5.93 6.90
C PHE A 490 -1.92 7.17 6.04
N LYS A 491 -0.88 7.92 5.64
CA LYS A 491 -1.03 9.00 4.65
C LYS A 491 -1.41 8.44 3.28
N GLN A 492 -0.78 7.33 2.88
CA GLN A 492 -1.13 6.63 1.64
C GLN A 492 -2.55 6.04 1.68
N ARG A 493 -2.98 5.50 2.84
CA ARG A 493 -4.36 5.04 3.03
C ARG A 493 -5.36 6.19 2.90
N ALA A 494 -5.08 7.31 3.57
CA ALA A 494 -5.92 8.50 3.48
C ALA A 494 -6.00 9.04 2.04
N CYS A 495 -4.93 8.96 1.25
CA CYS A 495 -4.95 9.30 -0.17
C CYS A 495 -5.97 8.45 -0.94
N ILE A 496 -5.98 7.12 -0.75
CA ILE A 496 -6.98 6.23 -1.37
C ILE A 496 -8.39 6.62 -0.91
N ASP A 497 -8.62 6.66 0.40
CA ASP A 497 -9.95 6.93 0.95
C ASP A 497 -10.49 8.29 0.46
N ASN A 498 -9.67 9.35 0.50
CA ASN A 498 -10.08 10.70 0.10
C ASN A 498 -10.25 10.85 -1.42
N THR A 499 -9.48 10.12 -2.24
CA THR A 499 -9.69 10.09 -3.69
C THR A 499 -11.05 9.48 -4.03
N LEU A 500 -11.40 8.36 -3.40
CA LEU A 500 -12.70 7.71 -3.59
C LEU A 500 -13.85 8.58 -3.08
N ARG A 501 -13.66 9.27 -1.95
CA ARG A 501 -14.62 10.23 -1.40
C ARG A 501 -14.85 11.42 -2.34
N ALA A 502 -13.79 11.98 -2.92
CA ALA A 502 -13.89 13.07 -3.89
C ALA A 502 -14.70 12.66 -5.12
N CYS A 503 -14.54 11.42 -5.61
CA CYS A 503 -15.29 10.88 -6.73
C CYS A 503 -16.81 10.75 -6.47
N VAL A 504 -17.23 10.73 -5.20
CA VAL A 504 -18.65 10.76 -4.78
C VAL A 504 -19.05 12.09 -4.12
N GLY A 505 -18.21 13.13 -4.23
CA GLY A 505 -18.48 14.47 -3.72
C GLY A 505 -18.51 14.60 -2.19
N LEU A 506 -17.88 13.67 -1.47
CA LEU A 506 -17.66 13.79 -0.02
C LEU A 506 -16.35 14.52 0.27
N PRO A 507 -16.30 15.37 1.32
CA PRO A 507 -15.06 16.02 1.73
C PRO A 507 -14.09 15.01 2.36
N PRO A 508 -12.77 15.32 2.47
CA PRO A 508 -11.84 14.50 3.23
C PRO A 508 -12.27 14.30 4.68
N GLU A 509 -11.94 13.15 5.25
CA GLU A 509 -12.09 12.95 6.70
C GLU A 509 -11.04 13.78 7.45
N ASN A 510 -11.49 14.60 8.40
CA ASN A 510 -10.65 15.56 9.13
C ASN A 510 -10.48 15.25 10.62
N ASP A 511 -11.25 14.30 11.16
CA ASP A 511 -11.22 13.87 12.57
C ASP A 511 -11.39 14.99 13.62
N MET A 512 -11.80 16.19 13.22
CA MET A 512 -11.99 17.32 14.13
C MET A 512 -13.17 17.09 15.07
N ARG A 513 -14.22 16.40 14.59
CA ARG A 513 -15.47 16.08 15.33
C ARG A 513 -16.03 17.31 16.06
N LEU A 514 -16.11 18.44 15.37
CA LEU A 514 -16.52 19.72 15.97
C LEU A 514 -17.94 19.67 16.52
N GLU A 515 -18.81 18.87 15.93
CA GLU A 515 -20.15 18.55 16.44
C GLU A 515 -20.14 18.00 17.88
N GLN A 516 -19.02 17.42 18.35
CA GLN A 516 -18.82 16.93 19.71
C GLN A 516 -17.94 17.85 20.57
N ARG A 517 -17.09 18.67 19.95
CA ARG A 517 -16.05 19.49 20.62
C ARG A 517 -16.38 20.98 20.69
N ALA A 518 -17.21 21.49 19.79
CA ALA A 518 -17.69 22.86 19.80
C ALA A 518 -18.94 22.95 20.69
N HIS A 519 -19.08 24.07 21.40
CA HIS A 519 -20.32 24.35 22.11
C HIS A 519 -21.46 24.40 21.09
N PRO A 520 -22.57 23.66 21.30
CA PRO A 520 -23.76 23.90 20.51
C PRO A 520 -24.14 25.36 20.71
N THR A 521 -24.24 26.13 19.63
CA THR A 521 -24.79 27.48 19.66
C THR A 521 -26.29 27.36 19.97
N GLN A 522 -26.60 27.23 21.27
CA GLN A 522 -27.91 27.14 21.92
C GLN A 522 -28.85 25.97 21.54
N PRO A 523 -29.75 25.57 22.47
CA PRO A 523 -30.54 24.36 22.37
C PRO A 523 -31.88 24.63 21.68
N THR A 524 -32.03 24.20 20.42
CA THR A 524 -33.37 23.87 19.91
C THR A 524 -33.46 22.35 19.91
N GLY A 525 -34.26 21.83 20.83
CA GLY A 525 -34.41 20.39 21.05
C GLY A 525 -34.75 19.65 19.75
N ARG A 526 -34.24 18.41 19.68
CA ARG A 526 -34.62 17.34 18.75
C ARG A 526 -34.82 17.81 17.30
N LEU A 527 -33.88 17.46 16.43
CA LEU A 527 -34.03 17.47 14.97
C LEU A 527 -35.33 16.76 14.56
N GLY A 528 -36.43 17.51 14.59
CA GLY A 528 -37.69 17.21 13.96
C GLY A 528 -37.59 17.70 12.53
N VAL A 529 -37.84 16.77 11.62
CA VAL A 529 -38.13 17.04 10.22
C VAL A 529 -39.19 18.15 10.13
N ALA A 530 -38.82 19.37 9.75
CA ALA A 530 -39.67 20.36 9.08
C ALA A 530 -38.93 21.70 8.90
N ALA A 531 -38.59 22.04 7.65
CA ALA A 531 -38.81 23.38 7.07
C ALA A 531 -38.20 23.46 5.66
N ALA A 532 -38.74 22.69 4.72
CA ALA A 532 -38.65 22.98 3.30
C ALA A 532 -40.07 23.28 2.79
N ALA A 533 -40.67 24.37 3.27
CA ALA A 533 -41.93 24.91 2.75
C ALA A 533 -42.23 26.29 3.36
N ALA A 534 -41.48 27.33 2.97
CA ALA A 534 -41.92 28.73 3.09
C ALA A 534 -40.97 29.65 2.32
N ALA A 535 -40.98 29.54 0.99
CA ALA A 535 -40.48 30.59 0.11
C ALA A 535 -41.47 30.75 -1.06
N ALA A 536 -42.70 31.11 -0.71
CA ALA A 536 -43.69 31.63 -1.65
C ALA A 536 -44.63 32.55 -0.87
N ALA A 537 -44.71 33.81 -1.34
CA ALA A 537 -45.55 34.90 -0.82
C ALA A 537 -45.04 35.51 0.50
N THR A 538 -44.82 36.80 0.70
CA THR A 538 -45.31 38.02 0.05
C THR A 538 -44.36 39.16 0.39
N GLY A 539 -43.96 39.95 -0.61
CA GLY A 539 -43.43 41.30 -0.37
C GLY A 539 -44.57 42.30 -0.53
N ALA A 540 -44.83 43.10 0.51
CA ALA A 540 -45.17 44.52 0.42
C ALA A 540 -45.64 45.08 1.78
N ALA A 541 -44.86 46.07 2.26
CA ALA A 541 -45.26 47.33 2.90
C ALA A 541 -46.11 47.37 4.19
N ALA A 542 -45.44 47.86 5.25
CA ALA A 542 -45.78 48.92 6.21
C ALA A 542 -47.21 49.49 6.23
N ASP A 543 -47.81 49.66 7.43
CA ASP A 543 -47.83 50.94 8.16
C ASP A 543 -48.52 50.86 9.56
N SER A 544 -48.23 51.88 10.39
CA SER A 544 -49.03 52.45 11.51
C SER A 544 -49.01 51.87 12.95
N ASP A 545 -48.31 52.61 13.81
CA ASP A 545 -48.77 53.36 15.00
C ASP A 545 -49.51 52.75 16.22
N ALA A 546 -48.87 53.02 17.37
CA ALA A 546 -49.38 53.69 18.58
C ALA A 546 -50.01 52.92 19.77
N ALA A 547 -49.30 53.10 20.91
CA ALA A 547 -49.78 53.47 22.25
C ALA A 547 -50.44 52.46 23.20
N GLY A 548 -49.99 52.45 24.47
CA GLY A 548 -50.85 52.07 25.61
C GLY A 548 -50.20 51.42 26.84
N ALA A 549 -49.67 52.25 27.74
CA ALA A 549 -49.60 52.18 29.21
C ALA A 549 -49.84 50.87 30.01
N GLY A 550 -48.94 50.63 30.98
CA GLY A 550 -49.31 50.55 32.41
C GLY A 550 -49.34 49.17 33.09
N GLY A 551 -48.72 49.07 34.28
CA GLY A 551 -49.16 48.12 35.32
C GLY A 551 -48.06 47.28 36.00
N SER A 552 -47.69 47.67 37.22
CA SER A 552 -46.85 46.93 38.16
C SER A 552 -47.56 45.74 38.82
N ALA A 553 -46.86 44.64 39.11
CA ALA A 553 -47.13 43.80 40.30
C ALA A 553 -45.91 42.94 40.68
N LYS A 554 -45.53 42.98 41.97
CA LYS A 554 -44.62 42.07 42.67
C LYS A 554 -45.40 40.83 43.15
N ALA A 555 -44.77 39.65 43.19
CA ALA A 555 -44.86 38.62 44.25
C ALA A 555 -44.02 37.38 43.85
N THR A 556 -42.87 37.13 44.47
CA THR A 556 -42.58 36.15 45.56
C THR A 556 -42.21 34.73 45.10
N ASP A 557 -40.95 34.39 45.38
CA ASP A 557 -40.38 33.14 45.91
C ASP A 557 -41.01 31.78 45.58
N ALA A 558 -40.17 30.90 45.01
CA ALA A 558 -40.10 29.50 45.42
C ALA A 558 -38.68 28.94 45.14
N GLU A 559 -38.15 28.32 46.18
CA GLU A 559 -36.79 27.84 46.36
C GLU A 559 -36.62 26.40 45.82
N ALA A 560 -35.36 26.06 45.52
CA ALA A 560 -34.71 24.80 45.91
C ALA A 560 -34.31 23.75 44.84
N VAL A 561 -33.06 23.29 45.09
CA VAL A 561 -32.45 21.98 44.83
C VAL A 561 -31.70 21.76 43.50
N ARG A 562 -30.37 21.94 43.58
CA ARG A 562 -29.38 21.24 42.75
C ARG A 562 -29.05 19.87 43.36
N PRO A 563 -28.90 18.79 42.59
CA PRO A 563 -28.17 17.62 43.03
C PRO A 563 -26.80 17.53 42.36
N THR A 564 -25.78 17.48 43.20
CA THR A 564 -24.41 17.06 42.93
C THR A 564 -24.39 15.55 42.69
N ILE A 565 -23.80 15.07 41.59
CA ILE A 565 -23.60 13.63 41.34
C ILE A 565 -22.30 13.20 42.01
N GLN A 566 -22.41 12.32 43.01
CA GLN A 566 -21.31 11.58 43.63
C GLN A 566 -20.92 10.37 42.76
N ALA A 567 -19.61 10.19 42.60
CA ALA A 567 -19.00 8.97 42.08
C ALA A 567 -19.15 7.83 43.10
N LYS A 568 -19.68 6.68 42.66
CA LYS A 568 -19.71 5.43 43.44
C LYS A 568 -18.55 4.54 43.01
N ALA A 569 -17.63 4.30 43.94
CA ALA A 569 -16.76 3.13 43.94
C ALA A 569 -17.50 1.98 44.64
N PHE A 570 -17.40 0.76 44.09
CA PHE A 570 -17.76 -0.47 44.80
C PHE A 570 -16.69 -1.53 44.52
N GLY A 571 -16.14 -2.06 45.61
CA GLY A 571 -15.39 -3.31 45.65
C GLY A 571 -16.06 -4.30 46.62
N GLY A 572 -15.63 -5.56 46.56
CA GLY A 572 -15.96 -6.67 47.47
C GLY A 572 -17.03 -7.62 46.89
N GLU A 573 -16.68 -8.77 46.31
CA GLU A 573 -16.19 -10.05 46.91
C GLU A 573 -17.34 -11.09 46.99
N GLY A 574 -17.08 -12.33 46.55
CA GLY A 574 -17.93 -13.48 46.87
C GLY A 574 -17.90 -14.70 45.95
N ALA A 575 -17.10 -15.69 46.36
CA ALA A 575 -17.29 -17.15 46.24
C ALA A 575 -16.96 -17.89 44.91
N VAL A 576 -15.91 -18.73 44.98
CA VAL A 576 -15.75 -19.95 44.16
C VAL A 576 -15.31 -21.11 45.06
N HIS A 577 -16.04 -22.22 45.01
CA HIS A 577 -15.71 -23.54 45.58
C HIS A 577 -15.30 -24.50 44.45
N GLY A 578 -14.32 -25.39 44.70
CA GLY A 578 -14.35 -26.76 44.15
C GLY A 578 -13.12 -27.30 43.37
N LEU A 579 -12.06 -27.67 44.12
CA LEU A 579 -11.20 -28.89 44.05
C LEU A 579 -11.16 -29.80 42.79
N ASN A 580 -9.94 -30.09 42.28
CA ASN A 580 -9.23 -31.41 42.33
C ASN A 580 -7.89 -31.35 41.53
N SER A 581 -6.72 -31.41 42.18
CA SER A 581 -5.85 -32.60 42.42
C SER A 581 -5.21 -33.25 41.18
N ASN A 582 -3.89 -33.10 41.02
CA ASN A 582 -2.92 -34.19 41.23
C ASN A 582 -1.47 -33.76 40.95
N ALA A 583 -0.59 -34.13 41.87
CA ALA A 583 0.85 -33.95 41.86
C ALA A 583 1.54 -35.30 41.55
N TRP A 584 2.66 -35.27 40.83
CA TRP A 584 3.70 -36.31 40.86
C TRP A 584 5.10 -35.64 40.88
N ASN A 585 5.71 -35.66 42.08
CA ASN A 585 7.12 -35.92 42.42
C ASN A 585 8.20 -35.87 41.30
N ALA A 586 9.30 -35.12 41.48
CA ALA A 586 10.45 -35.37 42.37
C ALA A 586 11.80 -34.81 41.82
N ASN A 587 12.51 -34.12 42.71
CA ASN A 587 13.96 -34.14 43.01
C ASN A 587 15.07 -33.76 41.98
N GLY A 588 15.99 -32.93 42.49
CA GLY A 588 17.43 -32.92 42.18
C GLY A 588 18.00 -31.51 41.99
N MET A 589 18.37 -30.79 43.06
CA MET A 589 19.79 -30.50 43.45
C MET A 589 20.67 -30.06 42.25
N GLY A 590 21.12 -28.82 42.10
CA GLY A 590 21.97 -27.99 42.99
C GLY A 590 23.24 -27.63 42.17
N ASN A 591 24.06 -26.61 42.39
CA ASN A 591 24.20 -25.53 43.36
C ASN A 591 25.42 -24.68 42.89
N GLY A 592 25.46 -23.38 43.25
CA GLY A 592 26.67 -22.54 43.30
C GLY A 592 27.11 -21.85 41.99
N GLY A 593 27.58 -20.61 41.96
CA GLY A 593 27.94 -19.67 43.03
C GLY A 593 28.71 -18.49 42.43
N SER A 594 28.44 -17.29 42.93
CA SER A 594 29.06 -16.00 42.61
C SER A 594 30.44 -15.80 43.25
N ALA A 595 31.38 -15.09 42.57
CA ALA A 595 32.33 -14.14 43.18
C ALA A 595 33.26 -13.48 42.12
N GLU A 596 33.36 -12.15 42.15
CA GLU A 596 34.46 -11.28 41.62
C GLU A 596 35.66 -11.23 42.63
N PRO A 597 36.73 -10.39 42.48
CA PRO A 597 37.43 -9.79 41.30
C PRO A 597 38.97 -10.00 41.36
N GLY A 598 39.73 -9.53 40.34
CA GLY A 598 41.20 -9.42 40.43
C GLY A 598 41.88 -8.95 39.16
N GLY A 599 42.65 -7.84 39.24
CA GLY A 599 43.23 -7.12 38.11
C GLY A 599 44.58 -7.63 37.59
N GLY A 600 45.07 -6.94 36.55
CA GLY A 600 46.42 -7.12 35.98
C GLY A 600 46.49 -6.54 34.56
N GLY A 601 47.14 -5.38 34.40
CA GLY A 601 47.28 -4.69 33.12
C GLY A 601 48.35 -5.27 32.21
N LEU A 602 48.44 -4.73 30.98
CA LEU A 602 49.70 -4.49 30.25
C LEU A 602 49.42 -3.64 29.00
N ALA A 603 50.43 -2.83 28.66
CA ALA A 603 50.36 -1.65 27.84
C ALA A 603 50.70 -1.87 26.35
N ALA A 604 50.35 -0.83 25.59
CA ALA A 604 50.66 -0.43 24.23
C ALA A 604 52.00 -0.89 23.61
N ALA A 605 51.97 -1.12 22.29
CA ALA A 605 53.02 -0.69 21.35
C ALA A 605 52.46 -0.53 19.92
N ALA A 606 52.70 0.65 19.34
CA ALA A 606 52.47 1.02 17.95
C ALA A 606 53.67 0.60 17.06
N PRO A 607 53.55 0.63 15.71
CA PRO A 607 54.48 -0.02 14.78
C PRO A 607 55.59 0.93 14.30
N PRO A 608 56.65 0.41 13.63
CA PRO A 608 57.57 1.24 12.86
C PRO A 608 57.39 1.15 11.35
N ASP A 609 57.80 2.24 10.71
CA ASP A 609 57.74 2.62 9.30
C ASP A 609 58.57 1.76 8.33
N GLY A 610 58.05 1.68 7.10
CA GLY A 610 58.72 2.11 5.85
C GLY A 610 59.89 1.32 5.29
N VAL A 611 59.75 0.77 4.06
CA VAL A 611 60.73 0.89 2.95
C VAL A 611 60.01 0.69 1.61
N ALA A 612 60.32 1.58 0.66
CA ALA A 612 59.90 1.57 -0.74
C ALA A 612 60.66 0.54 -1.59
N ASN A 613 60.00 0.02 -2.64
CA ASN A 613 60.68 -0.27 -3.92
C ASN A 613 59.66 -0.36 -5.07
N GLY A 614 59.96 0.36 -6.14
CA GLY A 614 59.21 0.33 -7.40
C GLY A 614 59.76 -0.69 -8.41
N ASN A 615 59.00 -0.83 -9.49
CA ASN A 615 59.20 -1.46 -10.81
C ASN A 615 57.90 -2.24 -11.13
N GLY A 616 57.18 -2.07 -12.22
CA GLY A 616 57.56 -1.66 -13.58
C GLY A 616 57.04 -2.74 -14.53
N HIS A 617 56.04 -2.39 -15.35
CA HIS A 617 55.54 -3.04 -16.58
C HIS A 617 55.57 -4.57 -16.75
N ALA A 618 54.39 -5.17 -16.92
CA ALA A 618 53.93 -5.82 -18.16
C ALA A 618 52.41 -6.06 -18.07
#